data_AF-A0A419W6Q9-F1
#
_entry.id   AF-A0A419W6Q9-F1
#
_cell.length_a   1.000
_cell.length_b   1.000
_cell.length_c   1.000
_cell.angle_alpha   90.00
_cell.angle_beta   90.00
_cell.angle_gamma   90.00
#
_symmetry.space_group_name_H-M   'P 1'
#
loop_
_entity.id
_entity.type
_entity.pdbx_description
1 polymer ?
#
loop_
_entity_poly.entity_id
_entity_poly.type
_entity_poly.pdbx_seq_one_letter_code
_entity_poly.pdbx_strand_id
1 'polypeptide(L)'
;METNKIKELLERYFEGQSSLEEEQLLHRYFASAEVDAELRPYKELFGSLDELQQDRDSVLEDDLMDFILESEHKEKNKLRFLWQAVSSVAAILIVALLVFNWQQSDTKWEDTYSDPNMAYTEASKTLQYVAGKYLAGMEQLKPMGKINQAVKPLDNGLQSVNKGFREVESLQQIHKKLKQE
;
A
#
# COMPACT_ATOMS: atom_id res chain seq x y z
N MET A 1 -0.20 -37.15 61.06
CA MET A 1 0.34 -35.94 60.40
C MET A 1 0.02 -34.76 61.30
N GLU A 2 0.93 -33.80 61.46
CA GLU A 2 0.64 -32.61 62.26
C GLU A 2 -0.34 -31.71 61.51
N THR A 3 -1.56 -31.53 62.02
CA THR A 3 -2.65 -30.74 61.40
C THR A 3 -2.19 -29.34 60.97
N ASN A 4 -1.22 -28.76 61.68
CA ASN A 4 -0.67 -27.44 61.37
C ASN A 4 0.03 -27.37 59.99
N LYS A 5 0.70 -28.45 59.56
CA LYS A 5 1.39 -28.47 58.26
C LYS A 5 0.41 -28.53 57.09
N ILE A 6 -0.73 -29.19 57.26
CA ILE A 6 -1.78 -29.25 56.24
C ILE A 6 -2.48 -27.88 56.12
N LYS A 7 -2.67 -27.17 57.24
CA LYS A 7 -3.23 -25.81 57.23
C LYS A 7 -2.37 -24.82 56.45
N GLU A 8 -1.07 -24.80 56.73
CA GLU A 8 -0.11 -23.95 56.02
C GLU A 8 -0.08 -24.28 54.51
N LEU A 9 -0.15 -25.56 54.17
CA LEU A 9 -0.19 -26.00 52.79
C LEU A 9 -1.49 -25.62 52.07
N LEU A 10 -2.62 -25.68 52.78
CA LEU A 10 -3.92 -25.28 52.27
C LEU A 10 -3.99 -23.76 52.01
N GLU A 11 -3.38 -22.95 52.89
CA GLU A 11 -3.25 -21.50 52.70
C GLU A 11 -2.42 -21.20 51.44
N ARG A 12 -1.25 -21.82 51.29
CA ARG A 12 -0.42 -21.68 50.09
C ARG A 12 -1.12 -22.15 48.81
N TYR A 13 -1.95 -23.19 48.89
CA TYR A 13 -2.77 -23.65 47.77
C TYR A 13 -3.77 -22.57 47.33
N PHE A 14 -4.49 -21.95 48.28
CA PHE A 14 -5.41 -20.87 47.97
C PHE A 14 -4.70 -19.60 47.45
N GLU A 15 -3.46 -19.37 47.85
CA GLU A 15 -2.62 -18.29 47.31
C GLU A 15 -1.99 -18.63 45.95
N GLY A 16 -2.15 -19.85 45.43
CA GLY A 16 -1.55 -20.29 44.17
C GLY A 16 -0.03 -20.47 44.23
N GLN A 17 0.51 -20.71 45.44
CA GLN A 17 1.94 -20.87 45.71
C GLN A 17 2.33 -22.32 46.04
N SER A 18 1.43 -23.29 45.85
CA SER A 18 1.71 -24.71 45.98
C SER A 18 2.39 -25.28 44.73
N SER A 19 3.20 -26.32 44.94
CA SER A 19 3.72 -27.17 43.88
C SER A 19 2.79 -28.36 43.62
N LEU A 20 2.97 -29.02 42.46
CA LEU A 20 2.16 -30.19 42.08
C LEU A 20 2.27 -31.35 43.10
N GLU A 21 3.44 -31.56 43.68
CA GLU A 21 3.67 -32.60 44.70
C GLU A 21 2.94 -32.29 46.01
N GLU A 22 2.91 -31.02 46.40
CA GLU A 22 2.19 -30.52 47.58
C GLU A 22 0.67 -30.63 47.39
N GLU A 23 0.16 -30.35 46.18
CA GLU A 23 -1.25 -30.52 45.84
C GLU A 23 -1.67 -31.99 45.90
N GLN A 24 -0.87 -32.90 45.34
CA GLN A 24 -1.13 -34.34 45.46
C GLN A 24 -1.17 -34.81 46.92
N LEU A 25 -0.38 -34.18 47.80
CA LEU A 25 -0.41 -34.47 49.24
C LEU A 25 -1.74 -33.99 49.86
N LEU A 26 -2.24 -32.80 49.51
CA LEU A 26 -3.55 -32.31 49.94
C LEU A 26 -4.67 -33.25 49.47
N HIS A 27 -4.66 -33.66 48.20
CA HIS A 27 -5.62 -34.62 47.65
C HIS A 27 -5.64 -35.92 48.46
N ARG A 28 -4.47 -36.53 48.70
CA ARG A 28 -4.37 -37.78 49.49
C ARG A 28 -4.84 -37.60 50.93
N TYR A 29 -4.57 -36.45 51.54
CA TYR A 29 -5.01 -36.16 52.92
C TYR A 29 -6.54 -36.07 53.00
N PHE A 30 -7.18 -35.34 52.10
CA PHE A 30 -8.64 -35.17 52.09
C PHE A 30 -9.40 -36.38 51.56
N ALA A 31 -8.76 -37.23 50.75
CA ALA A 31 -9.29 -38.54 50.35
C ALA A 31 -9.32 -39.56 51.51
N SER A 32 -8.55 -39.33 52.58
CA SER A 32 -8.51 -40.23 53.73
C SER A 32 -9.80 -40.18 54.58
N ALA A 33 -10.08 -41.28 55.29
CA ALA A 33 -11.28 -41.40 56.12
C ALA A 33 -11.24 -40.52 57.39
N GLU A 34 -10.06 -40.09 57.82
CA GLU A 34 -9.84 -39.44 59.12
C GLU A 34 -9.27 -38.01 58.92
N VAL A 35 -10.16 -37.07 58.60
CA VAL A 35 -9.85 -35.64 58.47
C VAL A 35 -10.20 -34.91 59.77
N ASP A 36 -9.29 -34.03 60.21
CA ASP A 36 -9.47 -33.21 61.42
C ASP A 36 -10.77 -32.38 61.34
N ALA A 37 -11.43 -32.19 62.49
CA ALA A 37 -12.74 -31.56 62.59
C ALA A 37 -12.78 -30.15 61.99
N GLU A 38 -11.69 -29.40 62.11
CA GLU A 38 -11.56 -28.03 61.57
C GLU A 38 -11.35 -28.00 60.05
N LEU A 39 -10.89 -29.09 59.45
CA LEU A 39 -10.57 -29.20 58.03
C LEU A 39 -11.65 -29.92 57.22
N ARG A 40 -12.65 -30.50 57.88
CA ARG A 40 -13.81 -31.15 57.22
C ARG A 40 -14.51 -30.32 56.15
N PRO A 41 -14.70 -28.98 56.31
CA PRO A 41 -15.36 -28.18 55.27
C PRO A 41 -14.65 -28.21 53.92
N TYR A 42 -13.33 -28.42 53.91
CA TYR A 42 -12.52 -28.45 52.68
C TYR A 42 -12.52 -29.82 52.01
N LYS A 43 -13.05 -30.86 52.65
CA LYS A 43 -13.03 -32.24 52.13
C LYS A 43 -13.76 -32.37 50.79
N GLU A 44 -14.89 -31.69 50.64
CA GLU A 44 -15.71 -31.74 49.41
C GLU A 44 -14.98 -31.14 48.19
N LEU A 45 -14.13 -30.13 48.42
CA LEU A 45 -13.35 -29.48 47.36
C LEU A 45 -12.37 -30.45 46.70
N PHE A 46 -11.75 -31.33 47.49
CA PHE A 46 -10.75 -32.29 46.99
C PHE A 46 -11.35 -33.66 46.66
N GLY A 47 -12.47 -34.04 47.29
CA GLY A 47 -13.08 -35.36 47.10
C GLY A 47 -13.83 -35.53 45.77
N SER A 48 -14.32 -34.45 45.16
CA SER A 48 -15.05 -34.49 43.89
C SER A 48 -14.13 -34.43 42.66
N LEU A 49 -12.85 -34.09 42.85
CA LEU A 49 -11.88 -33.93 41.77
C LEU A 49 -11.32 -35.28 41.26
N ASP A 50 -11.25 -36.31 42.12
CA ASP A 50 -10.78 -37.64 41.71
C ASP A 50 -11.73 -38.32 40.71
N GLU A 51 -13.05 -38.16 40.89
CA GLU A 51 -14.05 -38.66 39.94
C GLU A 51 -13.98 -37.94 38.57
N LEU A 52 -13.64 -36.65 38.58
CA LEU A 52 -13.49 -35.84 37.36
C LEU A 52 -12.18 -36.10 36.61
N GLN A 53 -11.12 -36.53 37.30
CA GLN A 53 -9.83 -36.81 36.69
C GLN A 53 -9.77 -38.19 36.00
N GLN A 54 -10.63 -39.12 36.41
CA GLN A 54 -10.66 -40.48 35.87
C GLN A 54 -11.23 -40.54 34.45
N ASP A 55 -12.09 -39.58 34.06
CA ASP A 55 -12.74 -39.47 32.74
C ASP A 55 -11.96 -38.55 31.76
N ARG A 56 -10.64 -38.42 31.90
CA ARG A 56 -9.81 -37.80 30.86
C ARG A 56 -9.58 -38.77 29.70
N ASP A 57 -10.60 -38.90 28.85
CA ASP A 57 -10.50 -39.64 27.59
C ASP A 57 -9.55 -38.88 26.65
N SER A 58 -8.31 -39.34 26.54
CA SER A 58 -7.27 -38.72 25.69
C SER A 58 -7.67 -38.66 24.20
N VAL A 59 -8.60 -39.52 23.78
CA VAL A 59 -9.17 -39.54 22.43
C VAL A 59 -9.98 -38.27 22.14
N LEU A 60 -10.72 -37.75 23.13
CA LEU A 60 -11.50 -36.52 22.97
C LEU A 60 -10.61 -35.28 22.85
N GLU A 61 -9.44 -35.28 23.49
CA GLU A 61 -8.50 -34.16 23.44
C GLU A 61 -7.85 -34.03 22.06
N ASP A 62 -7.41 -35.15 21.47
CA ASP A 62 -6.84 -35.18 20.13
C ASP A 62 -7.87 -34.82 19.05
N ASP A 63 -9.10 -35.36 19.14
CA ASP A 63 -10.19 -35.05 18.21
C ASP A 63 -10.61 -33.57 18.28
N LEU A 64 -10.59 -32.96 19.47
CA LEU A 64 -10.86 -31.54 19.64
C LEU A 64 -9.73 -30.68 19.05
N MET A 65 -8.48 -31.08 19.22
CA MET A 65 -7.34 -30.37 18.66
C MET A 65 -7.38 -30.38 17.14
N ASP A 66 -7.63 -31.54 16.54
CA ASP A 66 -7.78 -31.69 15.09
C ASP A 66 -8.97 -30.87 14.55
N PHE A 67 -10.10 -30.86 15.25
CA PHE A 67 -11.24 -30.02 14.89
C PHE A 67 -10.92 -28.53 14.92
N ILE A 68 -10.20 -28.06 15.94
CA ILE A 68 -9.77 -26.66 16.06
C ILE A 68 -8.83 -26.30 14.91
N LEU A 69 -7.81 -27.12 14.64
CA LEU A 69 -6.83 -26.88 13.58
C LEU A 69 -7.46 -26.88 12.18
N GLU A 70 -8.38 -27.81 11.92
CA GLU A 70 -9.13 -27.92 10.67
C GLU A 70 -10.06 -26.72 10.47
N SER A 71 -10.70 -26.25 11.54
CA SER A 71 -11.58 -25.07 11.50
C SER A 71 -10.80 -23.78 11.20
N GLU A 72 -9.61 -23.63 11.78
CA GLU A 72 -8.73 -22.48 11.55
C GLU A 72 -8.22 -22.41 10.10
N HIS A 73 -7.89 -23.58 9.51
CA HIS A 73 -7.45 -23.66 8.12
C HIS A 73 -8.59 -23.37 7.12
N LYS A 74 -9.82 -23.82 7.42
CA LYS A 74 -10.99 -23.58 6.56
C LYS A 74 -11.37 -22.11 6.47
N GLU A 75 -11.32 -21.37 7.57
CA GLU A 75 -11.62 -19.93 7.55
C GLU A 75 -10.61 -19.14 6.72
N LYS A 76 -9.31 -19.42 6.91
CA LYS A 76 -8.23 -18.75 6.18
C LYS A 76 -8.31 -19.00 4.67
N ASN A 77 -8.70 -20.20 4.25
CA ASN A 77 -8.85 -20.54 2.84
C ASN A 77 -10.05 -19.84 2.18
N LYS A 78 -11.19 -19.70 2.89
CA LYS A 78 -12.36 -18.97 2.39
C LYS A 78 -12.08 -17.49 2.18
N LEU A 79 -11.41 -16.86 3.15
CA LEU A 79 -11.00 -15.45 3.04
C LEU A 79 -10.06 -15.24 1.85
N ARG A 80 -9.03 -16.08 1.69
CA ARG A 80 -8.11 -16.00 0.54
C ARG A 80 -8.84 -16.17 -0.79
N PHE A 81 -9.75 -17.12 -0.90
CA PHE A 81 -10.54 -17.33 -2.11
C PHE A 81 -11.47 -16.13 -2.41
N LEU A 82 -12.12 -15.56 -1.39
CA LEU A 82 -12.94 -14.35 -1.54
C LEU A 82 -12.11 -13.15 -2.01
N TRP A 83 -10.93 -12.92 -1.43
CA TRP A 83 -10.02 -11.86 -1.86
C TRP A 83 -9.53 -12.07 -3.30
N GLN A 84 -9.24 -13.31 -3.69
CA GLN A 84 -8.89 -13.66 -5.08
C GLN A 84 -10.07 -13.42 -6.03
N ALA A 85 -11.29 -13.82 -5.66
CA ALA A 85 -12.49 -13.62 -6.46
C ALA A 85 -12.79 -12.12 -6.66
N VAL A 86 -12.73 -11.32 -5.58
CA VAL A 86 -12.93 -9.87 -5.63
C VAL A 86 -11.84 -9.18 -6.47
N SER A 87 -10.57 -9.58 -6.31
CA SER A 87 -9.46 -9.06 -7.09
C SER A 87 -9.61 -9.36 -8.58
N SER A 88 -10.10 -10.55 -8.93
CA SER A 88 -10.36 -10.97 -10.30
C SER A 88 -11.44 -10.11 -10.96
N VAL A 89 -12.56 -9.88 -10.26
CA VAL A 89 -13.65 -9.03 -10.74
C VAL A 89 -13.19 -7.59 -10.91
N ALA A 90 -12.45 -7.05 -9.93
CA ALA A 90 -11.90 -5.70 -10.02
C ALA A 90 -10.94 -5.55 -11.20
N ALA A 91 -10.05 -6.53 -11.44
CA ALA A 91 -9.13 -6.50 -12.58
C ALA A 91 -9.87 -6.51 -13.92
N ILE A 92 -10.92 -7.32 -14.07
CA ILE A 92 -11.76 -7.36 -15.27
C ILE A 92 -12.44 -5.99 -15.49
N LEU A 93 -12.98 -5.37 -14.43
CA LEU A 93 -13.62 -4.06 -14.52
C LEU A 93 -12.62 -2.96 -14.91
N ILE A 94 -11.40 -2.97 -14.35
CA ILE A 94 -10.34 -2.02 -14.71
C ILE A 94 -9.96 -2.19 -16.19
N VAL A 95 -9.73 -3.42 -16.64
CA VAL A 95 -9.39 -3.68 -18.06
C VAL A 95 -10.53 -3.24 -18.98
N ALA A 96 -11.78 -3.53 -18.62
CA ALA A 96 -12.95 -3.09 -19.38
C ALA A 96 -13.05 -1.55 -19.46
N LEU A 97 -12.81 -0.84 -18.34
CA LEU A 97 -12.79 0.62 -18.31
C LEU A 97 -11.65 1.21 -19.15
N LEU A 98 -10.45 0.61 -19.10
CA LEU A 98 -9.32 1.05 -19.90
C LEU A 98 -9.57 0.86 -21.40
N VAL A 99 -10.10 -0.29 -21.81
CA VAL A 99 -10.45 -0.55 -23.22
C VAL A 99 -11.55 0.40 -23.69
N PHE A 100 -12.58 0.60 -22.87
CA PHE A 100 -13.67 1.52 -23.18
C PHE A 100 -13.18 2.97 -23.31
N ASN A 101 -12.32 3.42 -22.39
CA ASN A 101 -11.75 4.77 -22.44
C ASN A 101 -10.80 4.96 -23.63
N TRP A 102 -9.99 3.95 -23.97
CA TRP A 102 -9.16 3.98 -25.17
C TRP A 102 -10.02 4.13 -26.43
N GLN A 103 -11.09 3.35 -26.55
CA GLN A 103 -11.97 3.40 -27.73
C GLN A 103 -12.72 4.74 -27.86
N GLN A 104 -12.92 5.46 -26.77
CA GLN A 104 -13.43 6.85 -26.78
C GLN A 104 -12.35 7.91 -27.01
N SER A 105 -11.08 7.56 -26.93
CA SER A 105 -9.95 8.47 -27.10
C SER A 105 -9.58 8.69 -28.58
N ASP A 106 -10.58 8.75 -29.46
CA ASP A 106 -10.42 9.41 -30.77
C ASP A 106 -10.39 10.93 -30.57
N THR A 107 -9.48 11.43 -29.73
CA THR A 107 -9.16 12.86 -29.68
C THR A 107 -8.33 13.16 -30.92
N LYS A 108 -9.00 13.24 -32.07
CA LYS A 108 -8.44 13.84 -33.25
C LYS A 108 -8.25 15.31 -32.92
N TRP A 109 -6.99 15.72 -32.70
CA TRP A 109 -6.67 17.13 -32.52
C TRP A 109 -7.17 17.87 -33.75
N GLU A 110 -8.14 18.75 -33.55
CA GLU A 110 -8.63 19.57 -34.63
C GLU A 110 -7.54 20.60 -34.95
N ASP A 111 -6.98 20.51 -36.15
CA ASP A 111 -5.92 21.41 -36.58
C ASP A 111 -6.44 22.86 -36.55
N THR A 112 -5.70 23.76 -35.90
CA THR A 112 -6.06 25.18 -35.78
C THR A 112 -6.22 25.87 -37.15
N TYR A 113 -5.59 25.32 -38.20
CA TYR A 113 -5.67 25.80 -39.56
C TYR A 113 -5.90 24.63 -40.52
N SER A 114 -6.85 24.78 -41.45
CA SER A 114 -7.14 23.76 -42.45
C SER A 114 -6.13 23.71 -43.61
N ASP A 115 -5.39 24.81 -43.84
CA ASP A 115 -4.33 24.90 -44.85
C ASP A 115 -2.94 24.87 -44.17
N PRO A 116 -2.11 23.85 -44.44
CA PRO A 116 -0.75 23.76 -43.92
C PRO A 116 0.11 24.99 -44.19
N ASN A 117 -0.08 25.68 -45.31
CA ASN A 117 0.69 26.87 -45.65
C ASN A 117 0.34 28.06 -44.75
N MET A 118 -0.94 28.23 -44.42
CA MET A 118 -1.38 29.28 -43.49
C MET A 118 -0.85 29.04 -42.08
N ALA A 119 -0.91 27.78 -41.61
CA ALA A 119 -0.33 27.40 -40.32
C ALA A 119 1.16 27.76 -40.24
N TYR A 120 1.91 27.44 -41.29
CA TYR A 120 3.34 27.74 -41.37
C TYR A 120 3.63 29.25 -41.35
N THR A 121 2.86 30.05 -42.09
CA THR A 121 3.03 31.52 -42.13
C THR A 121 2.77 32.14 -40.76
N GLU A 122 1.68 31.76 -40.08
CA GLU A 122 1.36 32.32 -38.75
C GLU A 122 2.35 31.83 -37.68
N ALA A 123 2.79 30.58 -37.74
CA ALA A 123 3.85 30.06 -36.87
C ALA A 123 5.17 30.83 -37.06
N SER A 124 5.59 31.03 -38.32
CA SER A 124 6.82 31.76 -38.65
C SER A 124 6.76 33.21 -38.16
N LYS A 125 5.63 33.89 -38.38
CA LYS A 125 5.39 35.26 -37.91
C LYS A 125 5.44 35.37 -36.39
N THR A 126 4.81 34.41 -35.69
CA THR A 126 4.81 34.35 -34.22
C THR A 126 6.21 34.12 -33.67
N LEU A 127 6.96 33.18 -34.26
CA LEU A 127 8.35 32.90 -33.88
C LEU A 127 9.24 34.12 -34.10
N GLN A 128 9.11 34.82 -35.22
CA GLN A 128 9.85 36.06 -35.49
C GLN A 128 9.52 37.15 -34.46
N TYR A 129 8.24 37.31 -34.12
CA TYR A 129 7.81 38.29 -33.12
C TYR A 129 8.41 37.98 -31.74
N VAL A 130 8.32 36.72 -31.29
CA VAL A 130 8.89 36.27 -30.01
C VAL A 130 10.40 36.44 -30.01
N ALA A 131 11.09 36.03 -31.08
CA ALA A 131 12.53 36.20 -31.22
C ALA A 131 12.95 37.67 -31.14
N GLY A 132 12.22 38.57 -31.81
CA GLY A 132 12.46 40.01 -31.74
C GLY A 132 12.27 40.58 -30.33
N LYS A 133 11.20 40.19 -29.63
CA LYS A 133 10.97 40.60 -28.23
C LYS A 133 12.04 40.06 -27.28
N TYR A 134 12.45 38.82 -27.50
CA TYR A 134 13.51 38.19 -26.72
C TYR A 134 14.84 38.93 -26.89
N LEU A 135 15.28 39.16 -28.13
CA LEU A 135 16.52 39.90 -28.42
C LEU A 135 16.51 41.31 -27.82
N ALA A 136 15.40 42.03 -27.94
CA ALA A 136 15.23 43.35 -27.31
C ALA A 136 15.30 43.30 -25.77
N GLY A 137 14.82 42.22 -25.15
CA GLY A 137 14.96 41.99 -23.71
C GLY A 137 16.40 41.70 -23.30
N MET A 138 17.12 40.91 -24.09
CA MET A 138 18.53 40.60 -23.82
C MET A 138 19.45 41.81 -24.00
N GLU A 139 19.14 42.69 -24.97
CA GLU A 139 19.88 43.94 -25.17
C GLU A 139 19.82 44.85 -23.94
N GLN A 140 18.68 44.91 -23.25
CA GLN A 140 18.52 45.64 -21.99
C GLN A 140 19.34 45.05 -20.85
N LEU A 141 19.63 43.74 -20.89
CA LEU A 141 20.42 43.03 -19.89
C LEU A 141 21.93 42.98 -20.21
N LYS A 142 22.34 43.49 -21.38
CA LYS A 142 23.75 43.57 -21.83
C LYS A 142 24.71 44.25 -20.84
N PRO A 143 24.31 45.28 -20.06
CA PRO A 143 25.16 45.88 -19.02
C PRO A 143 25.49 44.93 -17.85
N MET A 144 24.72 43.86 -17.65
CA MET A 144 24.94 42.88 -16.58
C MET A 144 25.99 41.85 -17.02
N GLY A 145 27.26 42.08 -16.66
CA GLY A 145 28.41 41.32 -17.16
C GLY A 145 28.33 39.79 -17.04
N LYS A 146 27.69 39.25 -15.99
CA LYS A 146 27.49 37.80 -15.81
C LYS A 146 26.45 37.21 -16.78
N ILE A 147 25.42 38.00 -17.11
CA ILE A 147 24.34 37.59 -18.01
C ILE A 147 24.82 37.64 -19.47
N ASN A 148 25.59 38.66 -19.85
CA ASN A 148 26.14 38.79 -21.20
C ASN A 148 27.02 37.59 -21.60
N GLN A 149 27.84 37.07 -20.69
CA GLN A 149 28.67 35.88 -20.97
C GLN A 149 27.84 34.60 -21.11
N ALA A 150 26.82 34.40 -20.27
CA ALA A 150 25.95 33.23 -20.32
C ALA A 150 25.07 33.19 -21.58
N VAL A 151 24.77 34.35 -22.15
CA VAL A 151 23.81 34.51 -23.27
C VAL A 151 24.50 34.55 -24.63
N LYS A 152 25.79 34.85 -24.67
CA LYS A 152 26.59 34.93 -25.91
C LYS A 152 26.40 33.75 -26.90
N PRO A 153 26.40 32.46 -26.48
CA PRO A 153 26.13 31.36 -27.42
C PRO A 153 24.69 31.38 -27.98
N LEU A 154 23.73 31.86 -27.19
CA LEU A 154 22.32 31.94 -27.59
C LEU A 154 22.05 33.11 -28.56
N ASP A 155 22.73 34.24 -28.39
CA ASP A 155 22.66 35.39 -29.31
C ASP A 155 23.07 34.98 -30.74
N ASN A 156 24.18 34.25 -30.89
CA ASN A 156 24.63 33.73 -32.19
C ASN A 156 23.62 32.76 -32.84
N GLY A 157 22.98 31.90 -32.02
CA GLY A 157 21.94 30.98 -32.49
C GLY A 157 20.70 31.72 -32.97
N LEU A 158 20.24 32.72 -32.21
CA LEU A 158 19.07 33.53 -32.57
C LEU A 158 19.31 34.41 -33.80
N GLN A 159 20.51 34.95 -33.96
CA GLN A 159 20.88 35.67 -35.19
C GLN A 159 20.86 34.76 -36.41
N SER A 160 21.32 33.51 -36.28
CA SER A 160 21.27 32.51 -37.35
C SER A 160 19.84 32.13 -37.72
N VAL A 161 18.97 31.96 -36.72
CA VAL A 161 17.53 31.71 -36.91
C VAL A 161 16.85 32.91 -37.59
N ASN A 162 17.13 34.13 -37.16
CA ASN A 162 16.60 35.35 -37.78
C ASN A 162 17.07 35.51 -39.24
N LYS A 163 18.31 35.13 -39.54
CA LYS A 163 18.83 35.10 -40.92
C LYS A 163 18.09 34.06 -41.78
N GLY A 164 17.87 32.85 -41.25
CA GLY A 164 17.11 31.80 -41.94
C GLY A 164 15.68 32.24 -42.28
N PHE A 165 15.00 32.93 -41.36
CA PHE A 165 13.67 33.47 -41.62
C PHE A 165 13.65 34.49 -42.77
N ARG A 166 14.65 35.37 -42.86
CA ARG A 166 14.78 36.35 -43.94
C ARG A 166 15.03 35.69 -45.30
N GLU A 167 15.85 34.64 -45.32
CA GLU A 167 16.11 33.87 -46.54
C GLU A 167 14.83 33.18 -47.04
N VAL A 168 14.07 32.54 -46.15
CA VAL A 168 12.78 31.93 -46.50
C VAL A 168 11.79 32.96 -47.04
N GLU A 169 11.69 34.12 -46.40
CA GLU A 169 10.81 35.21 -46.87
C GLU A 169 11.21 35.70 -48.27
N SER A 170 12.52 35.86 -48.52
CA SER A 170 13.02 36.24 -49.85
C SER A 170 12.68 35.21 -50.93
N LEU A 171 12.76 33.92 -50.60
CA LEU A 171 12.39 32.82 -51.50
C LEU A 171 10.89 32.81 -51.81
N GLN A 172 10.04 33.08 -50.81
CA GLN A 172 8.60 33.23 -51.01
C GLN A 172 8.27 34.41 -51.93
N GLN A 173 8.97 35.55 -51.77
CA GLN A 173 8.80 36.71 -52.65
C GLN A 173 9.22 36.41 -54.09
N ILE A 174 10.32 35.68 -54.29
CA ILE A 174 10.77 35.24 -55.62
C ILE A 174 9.76 34.28 -56.25
N HIS A 175 9.29 33.28 -55.50
CA HIS A 175 8.27 32.34 -55.98
C HIS A 175 6.98 33.05 -56.40
N LYS A 176 6.54 34.05 -55.63
CA LYS A 176 5.35 34.85 -55.96
C LYS A 176 5.53 35.64 -57.25
N LYS A 177 6.71 36.23 -57.48
CA LYS A 177 7.04 36.94 -58.72
C LYS A 177 7.06 36.02 -59.94
N LEU A 178 7.65 34.83 -59.80
CA LEU A 178 7.71 33.82 -60.87
C LEU A 178 6.35 33.21 -61.24
N LYS A 179 5.34 33.30 -60.35
CA LYS A 179 3.96 32.86 -60.62
C LYS A 179 3.08 33.93 -61.27
N GLN A 180 3.56 35.17 -61.35
CA GLN A 180 2.82 36.32 -61.87
C GLN A 180 3.26 36.72 -63.31
N GLU A 181 4.28 36.07 -63.86
CA GLU A 181 4.59 36.00 -65.30
C GLU A 181 4.03 34.71 -65.90
#